data_AF-A0A2H0FN59-F1
#
_entry.id   AF-A0A2H0FN59-F1
#
_cell.length_a   1.000
_cell.length_b   1.000
_cell.length_c   1.000
_cell.angle_alpha   90.00
_cell.angle_beta   90.00
_cell.angle_gamma   90.00
#
_symmetry.space_group_name_H-M   'P 1'
#
loop_
_entity.id
_entity.type
_entity.pdbx_description
1 polymer ?
#
loop_
_entity_poly.entity_id
_entity_poly.type
_entity_poly.pdbx_seq_one_letter_code
_entity_poly.pdbx_strand_id
1 'polypeptide(L)' 'MNKGFRVDPVAILKVEDVNGKVLEEAKPKSPPAGGKRVLTEEQAFLIANILSDNSARQEIFGVNSLLNITGKTLAV' A
#
# COMPACT_ATOMS: atom_id res chain seq x y z
N MET A 1 5.30 -1.53 -2.74
CA MET A 1 4.42 -2.70 -2.97
C MET A 1 4.55 -3.69 -1.82
N ASN A 2 3.46 -4.37 -1.47
CA ASN A 2 3.44 -5.42 -0.42
C ASN A 2 3.72 -6.84 -0.96
N LYS A 3 4.17 -6.99 -2.22
CA LYS A 3 4.59 -8.27 -2.83
C LYS A 3 3.55 -9.41 -2.78
N GLY A 4 2.27 -9.05 -2.80
CA GLY A 4 1.16 -10.01 -2.79
C GLY A 4 0.68 -10.44 -1.40
N PHE A 5 1.15 -9.77 -0.34
CA PHE A 5 0.69 -10.02 1.02
C PHE A 5 -0.43 -9.05 1.41
N ARG A 6 -1.59 -9.60 1.79
CA ARG A 6 -2.67 -8.84 2.42
C ARG A 6 -2.24 -8.47 3.85
N VAL A 7 -2.40 -7.18 4.19
CA VAL A 7 -2.23 -6.64 5.53
C VAL A 7 -3.57 -6.08 5.96
N ASP A 8 -4.12 -6.59 7.06
CA ASP A 8 -5.37 -6.05 7.58
C ASP A 8 -5.13 -4.68 8.24
N PRO A 9 -5.97 -3.68 7.96
CA PRO A 9 -5.78 -2.33 8.48
C PRO A 9 -5.96 -2.31 10.01
N VAL A 10 -5.08 -1.58 10.69
CA VAL A 10 -5.17 -1.32 12.13
C VAL A 10 -5.55 0.14 12.32
N ALA A 11 -6.69 0.39 12.97
CA ALA A 11 -7.24 1.74 13.12
C ALA A 11 -6.59 2.56 14.25
N ILE A 12 -6.16 1.90 15.32
CA ILE A 12 -5.59 2.52 16.51
C ILE A 12 -4.17 2.00 16.68
N LEU A 13 -3.17 2.88 16.54
CA LEU A 13 -1.76 2.49 16.69
C LEU A 13 -1.28 2.58 18.14
N LYS A 14 -1.80 3.55 18.90
CA LYS A 14 -1.32 3.83 20.25
C LYS A 14 -2.40 4.52 21.07
N VAL A 15 -2.50 4.16 22.34
CA VAL A 15 -3.34 4.81 23.34
C VAL A 15 -2.43 5.28 24.48
N GLU A 16 -2.50 6.57 24.80
CA GLU A 16 -1.72 7.19 25.88
C GLU A 16 -2.65 7.91 26.85
N ASP A 17 -2.24 8.01 28.11
CA ASP A 17 -2.90 8.88 29.08
C ASP A 17 -2.45 10.35 28.95
N VAL A 18 -3.04 11.24 29.75
CA VAL A 18 -2.72 12.68 29.74
C VAL A 18 -1.27 13.00 30.13
N ASN A 19 -0.59 12.07 30.79
CA ASN A 19 0.81 12.22 31.20
C ASN A 19 1.77 11.59 30.17
N GLY A 20 1.26 11.10 29.03
CA GLY A 20 2.05 10.45 27.99
C GLY A 20 2.42 8.99 28.30
N LYS A 21 1.81 8.37 29.32
CA LYS A 21 2.04 6.95 29.60
C LYS A 21 1.30 6.10 28.57
N VAL A 22 2.02 5.24 27.87
CA VAL A 22 1.45 4.29 26.91
C VAL A 22 0.63 3.24 27.65
N LEU A 23 -0.66 3.18 27.33
CA LEU A 23 -1.60 2.19 27.85
C LEU A 23 -1.69 0.98 26.92
N GLU A 24 -1.70 1.24 25.61
CA GLU A 24 -1.74 0.22 24.58
C GLU A 24 -0.95 0.70 23.37
N GLU A 25 -0.27 -0.23 22.70
CA GLU A 25 0.40 0.03 21.43
C GLU A 25 0.20 -1.18 20.51
N ALA A 26 -0.47 -0.92 19.38
CA ALA A 26 -0.59 -1.93 18.35
C ALA A 26 0.77 -2.14 17.70
N LYS A 27 1.08 -3.40 17.39
CA LYS A 27 2.27 -3.77 16.62
C LYS A 27 1.83 -4.36 15.28
N PRO A 28 1.37 -3.53 14.31
CA PRO A 28 1.00 -4.02 12.98
C PRO A 28 2.21 -4.74 12.40
N LYS A 29 2.02 -6.00 12.05
CA LYS A 29 3.09 -6.80 11.46
C LYS A 29 3.12 -6.53 9.97
N SER A 30 4.24 -6.02 9.48
CA SER A 30 4.46 -5.90 8.04
C SER A 30 4.75 -7.26 7.41
N PRO A 31 4.39 -7.46 6.13
CA PRO A 31 4.80 -8.64 5.38
C PRO A 31 6.33 -8.79 5.35
N PRO A 32 6.84 -10.03 5.36
CA PRO A 32 6.09 -11.29 5.34
C PRO A 32 5.60 -11.76 6.72
N ALA A 33 6.10 -11.19 7.83
CA ALA A 33 5.90 -11.70 9.18
C ALA A 33 4.45 -11.57 9.72
N GLY A 34 3.61 -10.77 9.05
CA GLY A 34 2.22 -10.50 9.47
C GLY A 34 1.15 -10.57 8.40
N GLY A 35 1.54 -10.77 7.14
CA GLY A 35 0.61 -10.73 6.03
C GLY A 35 0.21 -12.12 5.58
N LYS A 36 -1.06 -12.30 5.21
CA LYS A 36 -1.48 -13.50 4.47
C LYS A 36 -1.07 -13.31 3.01
N ARG A 37 -0.25 -14.21 2.45
CA ARG A 37 0.02 -14.21 1.01
C ARG A 37 -1.28 -14.56 0.27
N VAL A 38 -1.76 -13.63 -0.56
CA VAL A 38 -2.98 -13.79 -1.36
C VAL A 38 -2.69 -13.78 -2.87
N LEU A 39 -1.52 -13.28 -3.26
CA LEU A 39 -0.98 -13.34 -4.61
C LEU A 39 0.47 -13.84 -4.57
N THR A 40 0.93 -14.45 -5.65
CA THR A 40 2.38 -14.67 -5.81
C THR A 40 3.09 -13.32 -5.98
N GLU A 41 4.40 -13.30 -5.77
CA GLU A 41 5.17 -12.06 -5.92
C GLU A 41 5.17 -11.58 -7.38
N GLU A 42 5.22 -12.52 -8.33
CA GLU A 42 5.16 -12.29 -9.77
C GLU A 42 3.82 -11.68 -10.18
N GLN A 43 2.71 -12.25 -9.69
CA GLN A 43 1.37 -11.70 -9.94
C GLN A 43 1.24 -10.27 -9.41
N ALA A 44 1.65 -10.03 -8.17
CA ALA A 44 1.60 -8.70 -7.57
C ALA A 44 2.48 -7.69 -8.32
N PHE A 45 3.65 -8.13 -8.78
CA PHE A 45 4.56 -7.31 -9.57
C PHE A 45 3.95 -6.90 -10.91
N LEU A 46 3.39 -7.87 -11.67
CA LEU A 46 2.78 -7.60 -12.97
C LEU A 46 1.60 -6.62 -12.84
N ILE A 47 0.73 -6.83 -11.85
CA ILE A 47 -0.40 -5.93 -11.59
C ILE A 47 0.09 -4.51 -11.32
N ALA A 48 1.07 -4.33 -10.43
CA ALA A 48 1.58 -3.00 -10.13
C ALA A 48 2.35 -2.37 -11.29
N ASN A 49 3.02 -3.16 -12.13
CA ASN A 49 3.67 -2.67 -13.34
C ASN A 49 2.64 -2.09 -14.31
N ILE A 50 1.54 -2.82 -14.56
CA ILE A 50 0.41 -2.33 -15.37
C ILE A 50 -0.18 -1.06 -14.77
N LEU A 51 -0.44 -1.05 -13.46
CA LEU A 51 -1.01 0.11 -12.77
C LEU A 51 -0.02 1.27 -12.66
N SER A 52 1.27 1.06 -12.92
CA SER A 52 2.26 2.14 -12.98
C SER A 52 2.34 2.83 -14.34
N ASP A 53 1.89 2.16 -15.40
CA ASP A 53 1.92 2.68 -16.77
C ASP A 53 0.75 3.66 -16.98
N ASN A 54 1.08 4.92 -17.24
CA ASN A 54 0.11 5.97 -17.51
C ASN A 54 -0.75 5.65 -18.76
N SER A 55 -0.15 5.05 -19.78
CA SER A 55 -0.85 4.67 -21.02
C SER A 55 -1.87 3.57 -20.74
N ALA A 56 -1.51 2.58 -19.93
CA ALA A 56 -2.41 1.50 -19.53
C ALA A 56 -3.61 2.00 -18.70
N ARG A 57 -3.45 3.10 -17.96
CA ARG A 57 -4.50 3.69 -17.11
C ARG A 57 -5.32 4.81 -17.77
N GLN A 58 -5.00 5.17 -19.02
CA GLN A 58 -5.56 6.37 -19.66
C GLN A 58 -7.09 6.33 -19.82
N GLU A 59 -7.70 5.15 -19.97
CA GLU A 59 -9.15 5.01 -20.18
C GLU A 59 -9.97 5.52 -18.99
N ILE A 60 -9.43 5.38 -17.77
CA ILE A 60 -10.11 5.80 -16.53
C ILE A 60 -9.67 7.20 -16.09
N PHE A 61 -8.37 7.50 -16.19
CA PHE A 61 -7.80 8.72 -15.60
C PHE A 61 -7.48 9.81 -16.62
N GLY A 62 -7.44 9.48 -17.91
CA GLY A 62 -6.90 10.36 -18.96
C GLY A 62 -5.37 10.47 -18.91
N VAL A 63 -4.79 10.99 -19.99
CA VAL A 63 -3.32 11.08 -20.17
C VAL A 63 -2.64 12.09 -19.25
N ASN A 64 -3.37 13.12 -18.78
CA ASN A 64 -2.88 14.24 -17.96
C ASN A 64 -3.53 14.27 -16.57
N SER A 65 -3.82 13.11 -16.00
CA SER A 65 -4.38 13.01 -14.64
C SER A 65 -3.42 13.57 -13.59
N LEU A 66 -3.93 13.89 -12.39
CA LEU A 66 -3.11 14.30 -11.24
C LEU A 66 -2.13 13.20 -10.76
N LEU A 67 -2.26 11.99 -11.28
CA LEU A 67 -1.35 10.88 -11.01
C LEU A 67 -0.12 10.89 -11.93
N ASN A 68 -0.10 11.73 -12.98
CA ASN A 68 1.05 11.90 -13.86
C ASN A 68 1.99 12.98 -13.29
N ILE A 69 2.96 12.56 -12.48
CA ILE A 69 3.90 13.44 -11.79
C ILE A 69 5.30 13.23 -12.38
N THR A 70 5.88 14.29 -12.96
CA THR A 70 7.24 14.24 -13.54
C THR A 70 8.26 13.69 -12.54
N GLY A 71 9.02 12.68 -12.96
CA GLY A 71 10.05 12.04 -12.13
C GLY A 71 9.52 11.07 -11.08
N LYS A 72 8.22 10.75 -11.06
CA LYS A 72 7.64 9.73 -10.16
C LYS A 72 6.81 8.70 -10.94
N THR A 73 6.99 7.43 -10.58
CA THR A 73 6.16 6.33 -11.06
C THR A 73 5.14 5.97 -9.99
N LEU A 74 3.85 6.01 -10.33
CA LEU A 74 2.74 5.78 -9.40
C LEU A 74 1.86 4.62 -9.88
N ALA A 75 1.70 3.61 -9.03
CA ALA A 75 0.67 2.58 -9.13
C ALA A 75 -0.53 2.96 -8.25
N VAL A 76 -1.74 2.70 -8.72
CA VAL A 76 -3.02 2.94 -8.00
C VAL A 76 -3.81 1.67 -7.80
#